data_AF-A0A917VA20-F1
#
_entry.id   AF-A0A917VA20-F1
#
_cell.length_a   1.000
_cell.length_b   1.000
_cell.length_c   1.000
_cell.angle_alpha   90.00
_cell.angle_beta   90.00
_cell.angle_gamma   90.00
#
_symmetry.space_group_name_H-M   'P 1'
#
loop_
_entity.id
_entity.type
_entity.pdbx_description
1 polymer ?
#
loop_
_entity_poly.entity_id
_entity_poly.type
_entity_poly.pdbx_seq_one_letter_code
_entity_poly.pdbx_strand_id
1 'polypeptide(L)'
;MSTPGGSGAPSLSVVPTEVQAVGRYVYGIAESLRAALDSAHADVDALLAKGWTGELATRFGTGWTETREGGVAIIAALTAMAEKLGITAETFQQQDVSHAYTLNMSSLSLPAQ
;
A
#
# COMPACT_ATOMS: atom_id res chain seq x y z
N MET A 1 -4.34 50.50 31.92
CA MET A 1 -5.55 49.74 31.52
C MET A 1 -5.19 48.99 30.25
N SER A 2 -5.14 47.66 30.31
CA SER A 2 -4.82 46.80 29.17
C SER A 2 -6.09 46.10 28.71
N THR A 3 -6.41 46.17 27.42
CA THR A 3 -7.28 45.19 26.77
C THR A 3 -6.65 44.70 25.46
N PRO A 4 -6.78 43.41 25.13
CA PRO A 4 -6.00 42.71 24.12
C PRO A 4 -6.82 42.44 22.85
N GLY A 5 -6.19 41.98 21.78
CA GLY A 5 -6.91 41.53 20.58
C GLY A 5 -5.96 40.93 19.55
N GLY A 6 -5.59 39.67 19.77
CA GLY A 6 -4.78 38.90 18.83
C GLY A 6 -5.55 38.62 17.54
N SER A 7 -4.99 39.04 16.43
CA SER A 7 -5.34 38.50 15.11
C SER A 7 -4.53 37.23 14.90
N GLY A 8 -4.97 36.14 15.53
CA GLY A 8 -4.47 34.80 15.24
C GLY A 8 -4.85 34.43 13.81
N ALA A 9 -3.86 34.18 12.96
CA ALA A 9 -4.07 33.56 11.66
C ALA A 9 -4.89 32.25 11.83
N PRO A 10 -5.74 31.88 10.86
CA PRO A 10 -6.47 30.62 10.94
C PRO A 10 -5.47 29.49 11.09
N SER A 11 -5.48 28.85 12.25
CA SER A 11 -4.67 27.67 12.53
C SER A 11 -5.12 26.58 11.55
N LEU A 12 -4.26 26.25 10.59
CA LEU A 12 -4.41 25.10 9.71
C LEU A 12 -4.34 23.84 10.57
N SER A 13 -5.47 23.46 11.17
CA SER A 13 -5.61 22.23 11.94
C SER A 13 -5.85 21.11 10.94
N VAL A 14 -4.77 20.41 10.58
CA VAL A 14 -4.89 19.15 9.85
C VAL A 14 -5.63 18.18 10.75
N VAL A 15 -6.77 17.67 10.29
CA VAL A 15 -7.56 16.69 11.05
C VAL A 15 -6.74 15.40 11.11
N PRO A 16 -6.35 14.91 12.31
CA PRO A 16 -5.52 13.71 12.44
C PRO A 16 -6.08 12.47 11.70
N THR A 17 -7.40 12.43 11.54
CA THR A 17 -8.13 11.40 10.80
C THR A 17 -7.79 11.37 9.31
N GLU A 18 -7.59 12.53 8.67
CA GLU A 18 -7.28 12.62 7.23
C GLU A 18 -5.86 12.13 6.93
N VAL A 19 -4.89 12.46 7.78
CA VAL A 19 -3.50 11.99 7.67
C VAL A 19 -3.43 10.46 7.76
N GLN A 20 -4.19 9.88 8.70
CA GLN A 20 -4.29 8.43 8.81
C GLN A 20 -4.95 7.79 7.59
N ALA A 21 -5.97 8.42 6.99
CA ALA A 21 -6.60 7.92 5.77
C ALA A 21 -5.61 7.88 4.59
N VAL A 22 -4.77 8.91 4.43
CA VAL A 22 -3.70 8.91 3.43
C VAL A 22 -2.68 7.82 3.71
N GLY A 23 -2.26 7.65 4.97
CA GLY A 23 -1.35 6.56 5.35
C GLY A 23 -1.88 5.18 4.98
N ARG A 24 -3.18 4.94 5.18
CA ARG A 24 -3.84 3.67 4.81
C ARG A 24 -3.85 3.47 3.30
N TYR A 25 -4.19 4.51 2.54
CA TYR A 25 -4.20 4.46 1.09
C TYR A 25 -2.81 4.13 0.52
N VAL A 26 -1.77 4.80 1.02
CA VAL A 26 -0.38 4.56 0.62
C VAL A 26 0.07 3.13 0.95
N TYR A 27 -0.27 2.63 2.14
CA TYR A 27 0.03 1.25 2.53
C TYR A 27 -0.69 0.23 1.63
N GLY A 28 -1.96 0.48 1.29
CA GLY A 28 -2.72 -0.37 0.37
C GLY A 28 -2.12 -0.42 -1.05
N ILE A 29 -1.57 0.68 -1.54
CA ILE A 29 -0.84 0.70 -2.82
C ILE A 29 0.43 -0.16 -2.72
N ALA A 30 1.19 -0.04 -1.62
CA ALA A 30 2.42 -0.82 -1.42
C ALA A 30 2.13 -2.33 -1.46
N GLU A 31 1.05 -2.74 -0.79
CA GLU A 31 0.62 -4.14 -0.74
C GLU A 31 0.11 -4.64 -2.10
N SER A 32 -0.67 -3.83 -2.81
CA SER A 32 -1.15 -4.17 -4.16
C SER A 32 0.02 -4.34 -5.14
N LEU A 33 1.01 -3.44 -5.07
CA LEU A 33 2.22 -3.53 -5.90
C LEU A 33 3.05 -4.77 -5.57
N ARG A 34 3.17 -5.11 -4.27
CA ARG A 34 3.87 -6.33 -3.83
C ARG A 34 3.22 -7.59 -4.42
N ALA A 35 1.90 -7.71 -4.28
CA ALA A 35 1.15 -8.84 -4.83
C ALA A 35 1.31 -8.95 -6.36
N ALA A 36 1.25 -7.82 -7.07
CA ALA A 36 1.45 -7.79 -8.52
C ALA A 36 2.87 -8.22 -8.94
N LEU A 37 3.90 -7.75 -8.25
CA LEU A 37 5.29 -8.13 -8.52
C LEU A 37 5.55 -9.61 -8.23
N ASP A 38 4.98 -10.15 -7.16
CA ASP A 38 5.12 -11.57 -6.81
C ASP A 38 4.43 -12.46 -7.86
N SER A 39 3.23 -12.08 -8.32
CA SER A 39 2.53 -12.78 -9.41
C SER A 39 3.34 -12.74 -10.70
N ALA A 40 3.81 -11.56 -11.11
CA ALA A 40 4.57 -11.41 -12.35
C ALA A 40 5.92 -12.17 -12.28
N HIS A 41 6.55 -12.22 -11.10
CA HIS A 41 7.78 -13.00 -10.91
C HIS A 41 7.55 -14.48 -11.13
N ALA A 42 6.45 -15.04 -10.61
CA ALA A 42 6.10 -16.44 -10.84
C ALA A 42 5.87 -16.75 -12.34
N ASP A 43 5.23 -15.83 -13.06
CA ASP A 43 5.02 -15.96 -14.51
C ASP A 43 6.35 -15.89 -15.29
N VAL A 44 7.24 -14.97 -14.92
CA VAL A 44 8.57 -14.84 -15.54
C VAL A 44 9.44 -16.06 -15.27
N ASP A 45 9.46 -16.55 -14.03
CA ASP A 45 10.21 -17.75 -13.67
C ASP A 45 9.69 -18.98 -14.44
N ALA A 46 8.36 -19.12 -14.54
CA ALA A 46 7.76 -20.17 -15.34
C ALA A 46 8.12 -20.06 -16.82
N LEU A 47 8.12 -18.85 -17.39
CA LEU A 47 8.47 -18.62 -18.79
C LEU A 47 9.93 -19.00 -19.08
N LEU A 48 10.86 -18.58 -18.23
CA LEU A 48 12.29 -18.86 -18.37
C LEU A 48 12.61 -20.34 -18.09
N ALA A 49 11.89 -20.99 -17.18
CA ALA A 49 12.05 -22.42 -16.89
C ALA A 49 11.43 -23.34 -17.95
N LYS A 50 10.35 -22.93 -18.63
CA LYS A 50 9.60 -23.75 -19.61
C LYS A 50 10.23 -23.82 -21.00
N GLY A 51 11.45 -23.32 -21.16
CA GLY A 51 12.25 -23.52 -22.38
C GLY A 51 12.44 -22.29 -23.25
N TRP A 52 12.05 -21.09 -22.78
CA TRP A 52 12.54 -19.87 -23.42
C TRP A 52 14.01 -19.65 -23.04
N THR A 53 14.91 -19.95 -23.97
CA THR A 53 16.36 -19.89 -23.77
C THR A 53 17.05 -19.04 -24.82
N GLY A 54 18.30 -18.65 -24.55
CA GLY A 54 19.15 -17.88 -25.46
C GLY A 54 19.36 -16.44 -24.98
N GLU A 55 20.12 -15.67 -25.75
CA GLU A 55 20.59 -14.32 -25.37
C GLU A 55 19.45 -13.36 -25.01
N LEU A 56 18.34 -13.42 -25.74
CA LEU A 56 17.16 -12.58 -25.47
C LEU A 56 16.46 -12.97 -24.17
N ALA A 57 16.38 -14.27 -23.86
CA ALA A 57 15.81 -14.74 -22.59
C ALA A 57 16.68 -14.29 -21.40
N THR A 58 18.01 -14.37 -21.54
CA THR A 58 18.94 -13.85 -20.54
C THR A 58 18.77 -12.35 -20.32
N ARG A 59 18.77 -11.54 -21.40
CA ARG A 59 18.57 -10.08 -21.29
C ARG A 59 17.25 -9.73 -20.66
N PHE A 60 16.17 -10.43 -21.04
CA PHE A 60 14.87 -10.25 -20.42
C PHE A 60 14.90 -10.56 -18.92
N GLY A 61 15.50 -11.69 -18.51
CA GLY A 61 15.63 -12.05 -17.09
C GLY A 61 16.42 -11.02 -16.28
N THR A 62 17.51 -10.48 -16.84
CA THR A 62 18.25 -9.36 -16.23
C THR A 62 17.37 -8.12 -16.09
N GLY A 63 16.72 -7.67 -17.16
CA GLY A 63 15.85 -6.49 -17.11
C GLY A 63 14.65 -6.67 -16.17
N TRP A 64 14.11 -7.89 -16.06
CA TRP A 64 13.08 -8.24 -15.09
C TRP A 64 13.60 -8.12 -13.65
N THR A 65 14.82 -8.59 -13.39
CA THR A 65 15.46 -8.48 -12.07
C THR A 65 15.62 -7.02 -11.67
N GLU A 66 16.15 -6.17 -12.54
CA GLU A 66 16.28 -4.72 -12.31
C GLU A 66 14.92 -4.06 -12.05
N THR A 67 13.89 -4.44 -12.83
CA THR A 67 12.52 -3.95 -12.65
C THR A 67 11.97 -4.34 -11.27
N ARG A 68 12.20 -5.59 -10.84
CA ARG A 68 11.74 -6.10 -9.54
C ARG A 68 12.46 -5.39 -8.39
N GLU A 69 13.75 -5.15 -8.50
CA GLU A 69 14.52 -4.39 -7.51
C GLU A 69 13.99 -2.95 -7.36
N GLY A 70 13.71 -2.26 -8.48
CA GLY A 70 13.07 -0.96 -8.46
C GLY A 70 11.67 -0.99 -7.81
N GLY A 71 10.89 -2.02 -8.12
CA GLY A 71 9.58 -2.24 -7.49
C GLY A 71 9.67 -2.44 -5.97
N VAL A 72 10.63 -3.23 -5.49
CA VAL A 72 10.91 -3.41 -4.05
C VAL A 72 11.29 -2.09 -3.39
N ALA A 73 12.11 -1.26 -4.04
CA ALA A 73 12.45 0.07 -3.53
C ALA A 73 11.23 1.00 -3.40
N ILE A 74 10.31 0.97 -4.37
CA ILE A 74 9.06 1.72 -4.32
C ILE A 74 8.17 1.24 -3.17
N ILE A 75 8.01 -0.07 -3.00
CA ILE A 75 7.24 -0.66 -1.88
C ILE A 75 7.82 -0.19 -0.53
N ALA A 76 9.14 -0.23 -0.38
CA ALA A 76 9.81 0.24 0.84
C ALA A 76 9.54 1.74 1.09
N ALA A 77 9.62 2.58 0.05
CA ALA A 77 9.35 4.00 0.16
C ALA A 77 7.89 4.29 0.53
N LEU A 78 6.92 3.60 -0.09
CA LEU A 78 5.50 3.72 0.23
C LEU A 78 5.22 3.29 1.67
N THR A 79 5.79 2.17 2.10
CA THR A 79 5.65 1.66 3.48
C THR A 79 6.20 2.67 4.49
N ALA A 80 7.40 3.22 4.25
CA ALA A 80 8.00 4.24 5.10
C ALA A 80 7.17 5.55 5.13
N MET A 81 6.51 5.92 4.03
CA MET A 81 5.57 7.05 4.01
C MET A 81 4.33 6.75 4.87
N ALA A 82 3.74 5.56 4.76
CA ALA A 82 2.59 5.17 5.57
C ALA A 82 2.91 5.18 7.08
N GLU A 83 4.09 4.68 7.47
CA GLU A 83 4.57 4.69 8.85
C GLU A 83 4.70 6.11 9.39
N LYS A 84 5.27 7.03 8.60
CA LYS A 84 5.37 8.46 8.97
C LYS A 84 4.01 9.14 9.10
N LEU A 85 2.97 8.62 8.42
CA LEU A 85 1.59 9.08 8.52
C LEU A 85 0.81 8.39 9.66
N GLY A 86 1.50 7.63 10.52
CA GLY A 86 0.92 7.00 11.71
C GLY A 86 0.22 5.66 11.43
N ILE A 87 0.43 5.07 10.24
CA ILE A 87 -0.07 3.75 9.88
C ILE A 87 1.10 2.77 9.86
N THR A 88 1.14 1.89 10.85
CA THR A 88 2.04 0.73 10.83
C THR A 88 1.35 -0.47 10.18
N ALA A 89 2.14 -1.46 9.75
CA ALA A 89 1.62 -2.72 9.22
C ALA A 89 0.63 -3.40 10.18
N GLU A 90 0.88 -3.32 11.49
CA GLU A 90 0.02 -3.91 12.52
C GLU A 90 -1.34 -3.19 12.63
N THR A 91 -1.34 -1.85 12.61
CA THR A 91 -2.58 -1.06 12.62
C THR A 91 -3.40 -1.32 11.36
N PHE A 92 -2.76 -1.48 10.20
CA PHE A 92 -3.46 -1.81 8.95
C PHE A 92 -4.08 -3.21 8.99
N GLN A 93 -3.31 -4.23 9.40
CA GLN A 93 -3.79 -5.62 9.52
C GLN A 93 -4.98 -5.75 10.50
N GLN A 94 -4.90 -5.13 11.67
CA GLN A 94 -6.01 -5.15 12.64
C GLN A 94 -7.27 -4.48 12.07
N GLN A 95 -7.12 -3.40 11.31
CA GLN A 95 -8.25 -2.72 10.69
C GLN A 95 -8.82 -3.48 9.49
N ASP A 96 -7.97 -4.12 8.68
CA ASP A 96 -8.40 -4.95 7.54
C ASP A 96 -9.20 -6.16 8.03
N VAL A 97 -8.71 -6.86 9.06
CA VAL A 97 -9.45 -7.94 9.72
C VAL A 97 -10.78 -7.45 10.30
N SER A 98 -10.80 -6.25 10.92
CA SER A 98 -12.03 -5.66 11.45
C SER A 98 -13.03 -5.30 10.35
N HIS A 99 -12.56 -4.78 9.21
CA HIS A 99 -13.39 -4.46 8.05
C HIS A 99 -13.92 -5.73 7.38
N ALA A 100 -13.06 -6.72 7.14
CA ALA A 100 -13.47 -8.03 6.63
C ALA A 100 -14.52 -8.68 7.53
N TYR A 101 -14.36 -8.61 8.85
CA TYR A 101 -15.35 -9.11 9.80
C TYR A 101 -16.69 -8.36 9.71
N THR A 102 -16.64 -7.03 9.60
CA THR A 102 -17.84 -6.17 9.48
C THR A 102 -18.58 -6.41 8.16
N LEU A 103 -17.86 -6.55 7.04
CA LEU A 103 -18.43 -6.89 5.74
C LEU A 103 -19.03 -8.30 5.76
N ASN A 104 -18.38 -9.27 6.42
CA ASN A 104 -18.89 -10.62 6.59
C ASN A 104 -20.19 -10.64 7.44
N MET A 105 -20.25 -9.89 8.54
CA MET A 105 -21.48 -9.74 9.32
C MET A 105 -22.60 -9.02 8.55
N SER A 106 -22.25 -8.02 7.72
CA SER A 106 -23.21 -7.33 6.86
C SER A 106 -23.79 -8.26 5.77
N SER A 107 -22.96 -9.15 5.21
CA SER A 107 -23.39 -10.19 4.27
C SER A 107 -24.32 -11.24 4.91
N LEU A 108 -24.20 -11.47 6.21
CA LEU A 108 -25.07 -12.38 6.98
C LEU A 108 -26.38 -11.72 7.43
N SER A 109 -26.58 -10.43 7.13
CA SER A 109 -27.74 -9.63 7.52
C SER A 109 -28.65 -9.26 6.34
N LEU A 110 -28.54 -9.96 5.21
CA LEU A 110 -29.49 -9.84 4.09
C LEU A 110 -30.69 -10.76 4.34
N PRO A 111 -31.90 -10.25 4.60
CA PRO A 111 -33.11 -11.05 4.53
C PRO A 111 -33.26 -11.48 3.07
N ALA A 112 -33.48 -12.77 2.82
CA ALA A 112 -33.96 -13.21 1.52
C ALA A 112 -35.26 -12.44 1.21
N GLN A 113 -35.23 -11.61 0.17
CA GLN A 113 -36.42 -11.07 -0.49
C GLN A 113 -36.59 -11.82 -1.80
#